data_AF-A0A0A1U6Y6-F1
#
_entry.id   AF-A0A0A1U6Y6-F1
#
_cell.length_a   1.000
_cell.length_b   1.000
_cell.length_c   1.000
_cell.angle_alpha   90.00
_cell.angle_beta   90.00
_cell.angle_gamma   90.00
#
_symmetry.space_group_name_H-M   'P 1'
#
loop_
_entity.id
_entity.type
_entity.pdbx_description
1 polymer ?
#
loop_
_entity_poly.entity_id
_entity_poly.type
_entity_poly.pdbx_seq_one_letter_code
_entity_poly.pdbx_strand_id
1 'polypeptide(L)'
;MFEDDHLRQKVIVERKGQEVQLLVFGPQDPIKGKVLLEMSNLRKGLQHNGIKLVLSGVFECQSGLRPQNVVEMSVDLCGPGVLTSQKVMYPFEFAPLKQYESFSGAFMRLKYVLRVNILSKSPSSPVETEIAFVVPNTPPMTQSLDQTIKVSTSNFQLKLTKNVYAIDDVLMGSLAVTNIDFALSKIDLTLVRKEFVQIPGKPMTEKIAKPLKTMQLVDGALAGHDIVPIRIFLKKLPLSPSMKNVGNIFTVSYFLSFDFFNIQGDKKNYMFEIELFRSNQPPVNCIITPPVNVVNLDFLTPAPNGFKKDLILEQNIIKPEASQETIQQPSEQQKDEMKHVVVQQEVVEEKNEEINEEVKEEVKEVVKEEKKEDKDLTFGDFIQNGEEAQPQETEAQK
;
A
#
# COMPACT_ATOMS: atom_id res chain seq x y z
N MET A 1 7.77 -14.45 22.71
CA MET A 1 8.82 -13.40 22.69
C MET A 1 9.86 -13.80 21.67
N PHE A 2 10.20 -12.93 20.72
CA PHE A 2 11.25 -13.19 19.74
C PHE A 2 12.60 -12.73 20.29
N GLU A 3 13.69 -13.40 19.92
CA GLU A 3 15.04 -13.11 20.43
C GLU A 3 15.54 -11.72 19.97
N ASP A 4 15.30 -11.35 18.71
CA ASP A 4 15.81 -10.12 18.09
C ASP A 4 14.74 -9.05 17.82
N ASP A 5 13.64 -9.03 18.60
CA ASP A 5 12.49 -8.12 18.38
C ASP A 5 12.92 -6.65 18.21
N HIS A 6 13.83 -6.19 19.06
CA HIS A 6 14.30 -4.80 19.11
C HIS A 6 15.12 -4.37 17.88
N LEU A 7 15.72 -5.30 17.14
CA LEU A 7 16.51 -5.02 15.94
C LEU A 7 15.71 -5.18 14.64
N ARG A 8 14.52 -5.79 14.73
CA ARG A 8 13.73 -6.15 13.56
C ARG A 8 12.90 -4.98 13.08
N GLN A 9 12.77 -4.90 11.75
CA GLN A 9 11.87 -3.96 11.11
C GLN A 9 10.43 -4.22 11.57
N LYS A 10 9.69 -3.14 11.82
CA LYS A 10 8.28 -3.17 12.18
C LYS A 10 7.46 -2.50 11.08
N VAL A 11 6.29 -3.05 10.81
CA VAL A 11 5.30 -2.45 9.92
C VAL A 11 4.04 -2.13 10.72
N ILE A 12 3.52 -0.92 10.55
CA ILE A 12 2.26 -0.51 11.14
C ILE A 12 1.14 -0.91 10.19
N VAL A 13 0.18 -1.68 10.68
CA VAL A 13 -1.03 -2.06 9.94
C VAL A 13 -2.25 -1.58 10.69
N GLU A 14 -3.21 -1.01 9.98
CA GLU A 14 -4.47 -0.61 10.58
C GLU A 14 -5.45 -1.81 10.63
N ARG A 15 -6.07 -2.00 11.78
CA ARG A 15 -7.01 -3.09 12.09
C ARG A 15 -8.21 -2.51 12.84
N LYS A 16 -9.37 -2.42 12.18
CA LYS A 16 -10.61 -1.92 12.80
C LYS A 16 -10.43 -0.55 13.49
N GLY A 17 -9.67 0.36 12.88
CA GLY A 17 -9.35 1.68 13.43
C GLY A 17 -8.24 1.70 14.49
N GLN A 18 -7.58 0.58 14.76
CA GLN A 18 -6.42 0.50 15.65
C GLN A 18 -5.14 0.22 14.86
N GLU A 19 -4.07 0.94 15.18
CA GLU A 19 -2.75 0.67 14.65
C GLU A 19 -2.10 -0.50 15.38
N VAL A 20 -1.72 -1.54 14.63
CA VAL A 20 -1.03 -2.72 15.13
C VAL A 20 0.37 -2.74 14.53
N GLN A 21 1.39 -2.84 15.38
CA GLN A 21 2.76 -3.01 14.94
C GLN A 21 3.08 -4.50 14.79
N LEU A 22 3.52 -4.89 13.60
CA LEU A 22 3.93 -6.25 13.29
C LEU A 22 5.43 -6.32 13.04
N LEU A 23 6.07 -7.35 13.58
CA LEU A 23 7.45 -7.68 13.25
C LEU A 23 7.52 -8.25 11.83
N VAL A 24 8.49 -7.77 11.06
CA VAL A 24 8.74 -8.22 9.69
C VAL A 24 9.78 -9.34 9.69
N PHE A 25 9.46 -10.41 8.98
CA PHE A 25 10.35 -11.54 8.72
C PHE A 25 10.45 -11.80 7.22
N GLY A 26 11.64 -12.16 6.75
CA GLY A 26 11.91 -12.63 5.41
C GLY A 26 12.34 -14.11 5.35
N PRO A 27 12.60 -14.66 4.14
CA PRO A 27 12.85 -16.09 3.97
C PRO A 27 14.16 -16.61 4.58
N GLN A 28 15.10 -15.71 4.86
CA GLN A 28 16.39 -16.04 5.48
C GLN A 28 16.38 -15.74 6.99
N ASP A 29 15.31 -15.14 7.50
CA ASP A 29 15.26 -14.73 8.89
C ASP A 29 14.88 -15.92 9.78
N PRO A 30 15.67 -16.22 10.83
CA PRO A 30 15.29 -17.26 11.77
C PRO A 30 14.09 -16.80 12.59
N ILE A 31 13.00 -17.57 12.56
CA ILE A 31 11.84 -17.36 13.42
C ILE A 31 12.06 -18.16 14.71
N LYS A 32 12.74 -17.53 15.66
CA LYS A 32 13.13 -18.15 16.94
C LYS A 32 12.90 -17.24 18.14
N GLY A 33 12.78 -17.85 19.31
CA GLY A 33 12.57 -17.12 20.55
C GLY A 33 12.18 -18.03 21.70
N LYS A 34 11.39 -17.48 22.63
CA LYS A 34 10.92 -18.19 23.81
C LYS A 34 9.42 -17.97 24.02
N VAL A 35 8.72 -19.05 24.35
CA VAL A 35 7.32 -19.05 24.78
C VAL A 35 7.30 -19.08 26.30
N LEU A 36 6.68 -18.08 26.92
CA LEU A 36 6.41 -18.05 28.35
C LEU A 36 4.98 -18.56 28.59
N LEU A 37 4.84 -19.61 29.38
CA LEU A 37 3.56 -20.08 29.89
C LEU A 37 3.43 -19.64 31.34
N GLU A 38 2.35 -18.95 31.65
CA GLU A 38 2.01 -18.51 33.01
C GLU A 38 0.68 -19.14 33.42
N MET A 39 0.74 -19.93 34.50
CA MET A 39 -0.45 -20.58 35.08
C MET A 39 -1.08 -19.67 36.12
N SER A 40 -2.38 -19.41 35.98
CA SER A 40 -3.15 -18.59 36.91
C SER A 40 -3.44 -19.27 38.26
N ASN A 41 -3.42 -20.61 38.31
CA ASN A 41 -3.69 -21.37 39.53
C ASN A 41 -2.80 -22.62 39.63
N LEU A 42 -2.00 -22.72 40.70
CA LEU A 42 -1.06 -23.82 40.95
C LEU A 42 -1.61 -24.93 41.84
N ARG A 43 -2.83 -24.81 42.38
CA ARG A 43 -3.35 -25.78 43.36
C ARG A 43 -3.38 -27.21 42.84
N LYS A 44 -3.49 -27.39 41.52
CA LYS A 44 -3.34 -28.67 40.84
C LYS A 44 -2.48 -28.44 39.60
N GLY A 45 -1.45 -29.27 39.40
CA GLY A 45 -0.65 -29.21 38.19
C GLY A 45 -1.51 -29.41 36.94
N LEU A 46 -1.17 -28.72 35.85
CA LEU A 46 -1.89 -28.84 34.59
C LEU A 46 -1.44 -30.10 33.87
N GLN A 47 -2.29 -31.12 33.83
CA GLN A 47 -2.06 -32.32 33.02
C GLN A 47 -2.29 -31.99 31.54
N HIS A 48 -1.33 -32.30 30.68
CA HIS A 48 -1.40 -32.06 29.23
C HIS A 48 -0.80 -33.23 28.45
N ASN A 49 -1.27 -33.42 27.23
CA ASN A 49 -0.81 -34.43 26.29
C ASN A 49 0.16 -33.84 25.24
N GLY A 50 0.97 -32.87 25.68
CA GLY A 50 1.90 -32.13 24.85
C GLY A 50 1.53 -30.66 24.64
N ILE A 51 2.56 -29.86 24.36
CA ILE A 51 2.48 -28.43 24.11
C ILE A 51 3.22 -28.16 22.82
N LYS A 52 2.53 -27.54 21.87
CA LYS A 52 3.06 -27.24 20.55
C LYS A 52 2.98 -25.73 20.29
N LEU A 53 3.96 -25.20 19.59
CA LEU A 53 3.88 -23.88 18.97
C LEU A 53 3.61 -24.08 17.49
N VAL A 54 2.54 -23.47 16.98
CA VAL A 54 2.12 -23.58 15.58
C VAL A 54 2.24 -22.21 14.92
N LEU A 55 2.96 -22.14 13.81
CA LEU A 55 2.98 -21.00 12.90
C LEU A 55 2.04 -21.31 11.73
N SER A 56 0.98 -20.52 11.58
CA SER A 56 -0.01 -20.69 10.53
C SER A 56 -0.08 -19.46 9.63
N GLY A 57 0.01 -19.67 8.32
CA GLY A 57 -0.37 -18.69 7.30
C GLY A 57 -1.86 -18.78 7.05
N VAL A 58 -2.63 -17.87 7.64
CA VAL A 58 -4.09 -17.89 7.65
C VAL A 58 -4.63 -16.93 6.58
N PHE A 59 -5.38 -17.49 5.63
CA PHE A 59 -6.17 -16.74 4.66
C PHE A 59 -7.56 -16.44 5.24
N GLU A 60 -7.96 -15.18 5.16
CA GLU A 60 -9.29 -14.70 5.55
C GLU A 60 -9.84 -13.75 4.48
N CYS A 61 -11.17 -13.77 4.26
CA CYS A 61 -11.81 -12.89 3.29
C CYS A 61 -13.23 -12.51 3.71
N GLN A 62 -13.79 -11.47 3.09
CA GLN A 62 -15.09 -10.91 3.46
C GLN A 62 -16.30 -11.75 3.05
N SER A 63 -16.14 -12.84 2.29
CA SER A 63 -17.25 -13.70 1.86
C SER A 63 -17.87 -14.54 2.98
N GLY A 64 -17.42 -14.40 4.23
CA GLY A 64 -17.87 -15.22 5.35
C GLY A 64 -17.34 -16.66 5.32
N LEU A 65 -16.44 -16.99 4.39
CA LEU A 65 -15.73 -18.26 4.41
C LEU A 65 -14.92 -18.36 5.70
N ARG A 66 -14.90 -19.56 6.29
CA ARG A 66 -14.03 -19.85 7.43
C ARG A 66 -12.57 -19.58 7.03
N PRO A 67 -11.76 -18.99 7.91
CA PRO A 67 -10.34 -18.83 7.66
C PRO A 67 -9.68 -20.17 7.31
N GLN A 68 -8.77 -20.16 6.34
CA GLN A 68 -8.09 -21.37 5.83
C GLN A 68 -6.60 -21.26 6.08
N ASN A 69 -5.97 -22.35 6.50
CA ASN A 69 -4.52 -22.42 6.64
C ASN A 69 -3.92 -22.73 5.27
N VAL A 70 -3.12 -21.80 4.75
CA VAL A 70 -2.35 -21.94 3.50
C VAL A 70 -1.01 -22.60 3.77
N VAL A 71 -0.42 -22.30 4.93
CA VAL A 71 0.86 -22.83 5.40
C VAL A 71 0.71 -23.17 6.88
N GLU A 72 1.28 -24.28 7.33
CA GLU A 72 1.31 -24.65 8.73
C GLU A 72 2.65 -25.32 9.07
N MET A 73 3.31 -24.81 10.11
CA MET A 73 4.52 -25.41 10.69
C MET A 73 4.33 -25.53 12.20
N SER A 74 4.91 -26.55 12.82
CA SER A 74 4.81 -26.73 14.26
C SER A 74 6.13 -27.16 14.89
N VAL A 75 6.35 -26.73 16.13
CA VAL A 75 7.47 -27.12 16.99
C VAL A 75 6.89 -27.67 18.28
N ASP A 76 7.31 -28.87 18.65
CA ASP A 76 6.94 -29.48 19.94
C ASP A 76 7.78 -28.83 21.06
N LEU A 77 7.12 -28.08 21.94
CA LEU A 77 7.77 -27.40 23.06
C LEU A 77 7.95 -28.35 24.25
N CYS A 78 6.96 -29.22 24.49
CA CYS A 78 6.96 -30.16 25.59
C CYS A 78 6.11 -31.39 25.23
N GLY A 79 6.58 -32.59 25.58
CA GLY A 79 5.81 -33.83 25.45
C GLY A 79 4.66 -33.93 26.47
N PRO A 80 3.93 -35.06 26.50
CA PRO A 80 2.90 -35.31 27.51
C PRO A 80 3.48 -35.23 28.93
N GLY A 81 2.75 -34.60 29.85
CA GLY A 81 3.24 -34.39 31.21
C GLY A 81 2.28 -33.62 32.12
N VAL A 82 2.82 -33.19 33.26
CA VAL A 82 2.13 -32.35 34.25
C VAL A 82 2.98 -31.11 34.50
N LEU A 83 2.44 -29.93 34.17
CA LEU A 83 3.06 -28.67 34.53
C LEU A 83 2.75 -28.33 35.97
N THR A 84 3.77 -28.27 36.81
CA THR A 84 3.66 -27.91 38.24
C THR A 84 4.14 -26.50 38.54
N SER A 85 4.97 -25.92 37.66
CA SER A 85 5.59 -24.61 37.85
C SER A 85 4.71 -23.47 37.35
N GLN A 86 4.62 -22.37 38.11
CA GLN A 86 3.78 -21.23 37.75
C GLN A 86 4.18 -20.57 36.44
N LYS A 87 5.49 -20.48 36.20
CA LYS A 87 6.08 -19.90 35.00
C LYS A 87 7.03 -20.91 34.41
N VAL A 88 6.86 -21.20 33.13
CA VAL A 88 7.76 -22.08 32.38
C VAL A 88 8.07 -21.42 31.04
N MET A 89 9.33 -21.50 30.63
CA MET A 89 9.79 -20.97 29.36
C MET A 89 10.31 -22.09 28.46
N TYR A 90 9.82 -22.13 27.23
CA TYR A 90 10.28 -23.06 26.21
C TYR A 90 10.94 -22.30 25.06
N PRO A 91 12.18 -22.62 24.68
CA PRO A 91 12.76 -22.09 23.45
C PRO A 91 12.08 -22.71 22.24
N PHE A 92 12.04 -21.98 21.13
CA PHE A 92 11.57 -22.49 19.86
C PHE A 92 12.40 -21.91 18.72
N GLU A 93 12.45 -22.66 17.62
CA GLU A 93 13.03 -22.24 16.35
C GLU A 93 12.29 -22.96 15.24
N PHE A 94 11.75 -22.21 14.28
CA PHE A 94 11.15 -22.76 13.08
C PHE A 94 12.18 -22.88 11.96
N ALA A 95 11.98 -23.87 11.09
CA ALA A 95 12.67 -23.93 9.82
C ALA A 95 12.38 -22.67 8.96
N PRO A 96 13.29 -22.26 8.06
CA PRO A 96 13.08 -21.11 7.21
C PRO A 96 11.79 -21.22 6.38
N LEU A 97 10.90 -20.25 6.55
CA LEU A 97 9.68 -20.12 5.75
C LEU A 97 10.05 -19.55 4.39
N LYS A 98 9.56 -20.13 3.29
CA LYS A 98 9.88 -19.68 1.92
C LYS A 98 8.66 -19.35 1.06
N GLN A 99 7.47 -19.53 1.60
CA GLN A 99 6.24 -19.48 0.82
C GLN A 99 5.42 -18.26 1.21
N TYR A 100 4.77 -17.66 0.20
CA TYR A 100 3.80 -16.56 0.20
C TYR A 100 4.07 -15.36 1.12
N GLU A 101 4.14 -14.17 0.52
CA GLU A 101 4.16 -12.90 1.25
C GLU A 101 2.81 -12.60 1.92
N SER A 102 2.85 -11.98 3.10
CA SER A 102 1.67 -11.43 3.77
C SER A 102 0.97 -10.43 2.87
N PHE A 103 -0.36 -10.53 2.80
CA PHE A 103 -1.17 -9.64 1.99
C PHE A 103 -2.30 -9.07 2.82
N SER A 104 -2.55 -7.77 2.70
CA SER A 104 -3.73 -7.12 3.28
C SER A 104 -4.44 -6.32 2.19
N GLY A 105 -5.45 -6.95 1.60
CA GLY A 105 -6.26 -6.41 0.53
C GLY A 105 -7.50 -5.69 1.02
N ALA A 106 -8.35 -5.33 0.07
CA ALA A 106 -9.67 -4.79 0.35
C ALA A 106 -10.66 -5.92 0.67
N PHE A 107 -10.59 -7.05 -0.03
CA PHE A 107 -11.52 -8.17 0.14
C PHE A 107 -10.93 -9.34 0.94
N MET A 108 -9.61 -9.51 0.87
CA MET A 108 -8.92 -10.68 1.44
C MET A 108 -7.65 -10.29 2.20
N ARG A 109 -7.15 -11.21 3.03
CA ARG A 109 -5.90 -11.08 3.77
C ARG A 109 -5.23 -12.44 3.92
N LEU A 110 -3.91 -12.45 3.84
CA LEU A 110 -3.04 -13.54 4.26
C LEU A 110 -2.14 -13.03 5.39
N LYS A 111 -2.32 -13.57 6.60
CA LYS A 111 -1.54 -13.20 7.79
C LYS A 111 -0.81 -14.42 8.35
N TYR A 112 0.32 -14.18 9.01
CA TYR A 112 1.04 -15.24 9.73
C TYR A 112 0.84 -15.08 11.22
N VAL A 113 0.40 -16.14 11.89
CA VAL A 113 0.07 -16.13 13.30
C VAL A 113 0.78 -17.27 14.00
N LEU A 114 1.45 -16.95 15.11
CA LEU A 114 1.94 -17.94 16.07
C LEU A 114 0.86 -18.19 17.13
N ARG A 115 0.51 -19.46 17.31
CA ARG A 115 -0.43 -19.93 18.32
C ARG A 115 0.18 -21.06 19.14
N VAL A 116 0.10 -20.94 20.46
CA VAL A 116 0.45 -22.04 21.36
C VAL A 116 -0.75 -22.96 21.50
N ASN A 117 -0.58 -24.24 21.19
CA ASN A 117 -1.60 -25.27 21.38
C ASN A 117 -1.22 -26.16 22.56
N ILE A 118 -1.96 -26.04 23.66
CA ILE A 118 -1.82 -26.89 24.85
C ILE A 118 -2.88 -28.00 24.75
N LEU A 119 -2.45 -29.25 24.55
CA LEU A 119 -3.36 -30.40 24.43
C LEU A 119 -3.81 -30.87 25.82
N SER A 120 -4.66 -30.11 26.49
CA SER A 120 -5.19 -30.43 27.83
C SER A 120 -6.72 -30.49 27.83
N LYS A 121 -7.28 -31.16 28.85
CA LYS A 121 -8.72 -31.06 29.17
C LYS A 121 -9.10 -29.69 29.75
N SER A 122 -8.13 -28.98 30.34
CA SER A 122 -8.37 -27.65 30.90
C SER A 122 -8.43 -26.62 29.77
N PRO A 123 -9.37 -25.65 29.83
CA PRO A 123 -9.42 -24.60 28.83
C PRO A 123 -8.13 -23.77 28.87
N SER A 124 -7.65 -23.37 27.70
CA SER A 124 -6.54 -22.43 27.56
C SER A 124 -6.95 -21.32 26.60
N SER A 125 -6.48 -20.10 26.88
CA SER A 125 -6.65 -18.93 26.03
C SER A 125 -5.29 -18.49 25.52
N PRO A 126 -4.69 -19.21 24.54
CA PRO A 126 -3.36 -18.87 24.05
C PRO A 126 -3.39 -17.51 23.37
N VAL A 127 -2.42 -16.67 23.71
CA VAL A 127 -2.21 -15.39 23.03
C VAL A 127 -1.68 -15.65 21.63
N GLU A 128 -2.40 -15.15 20.63
CA GLU A 128 -1.96 -15.17 19.24
C GLU A 128 -1.00 -14.01 18.98
N THR A 129 0.12 -14.29 18.32
CA THR A 129 1.07 -13.25 17.88
C THR A 129 1.08 -13.20 16.37
N GLU A 130 0.64 -12.09 15.79
CA GLU A 130 0.69 -11.86 14.34
C GLU A 130 2.09 -11.33 13.95
N ILE A 131 2.59 -11.80 12.81
CA ILE A 131 3.83 -11.31 12.19
C ILE A 131 3.56 -10.97 10.72
N ALA A 132 4.35 -10.05 10.17
CA ALA A 132 4.37 -9.77 8.75
C ALA A 132 5.49 -10.57 8.09
N PHE A 133 5.16 -11.31 7.03
CA PHE A 133 6.13 -12.06 6.27
C PHE A 133 6.29 -11.44 4.88
N VAL A 134 7.52 -11.16 4.49
CA VAL A 134 7.85 -10.45 3.26
C VAL A 134 8.74 -11.35 2.41
N VAL A 135 8.42 -11.50 1.11
CA VAL A 135 9.17 -12.39 0.21
C VAL A 135 9.74 -11.55 -0.92
N PRO A 136 10.96 -11.04 -0.75
CA PRO A 136 11.67 -10.42 -1.85
C PRO A 136 11.97 -11.43 -2.95
N ASN A 137 11.87 -10.98 -4.19
CA ASN A 137 12.16 -11.76 -5.37
C ASN A 137 13.04 -10.95 -6.32
N THR A 138 13.85 -11.62 -7.11
CA THR A 138 14.56 -11.01 -8.24
C THR A 138 14.10 -11.73 -9.50
N PRO A 139 13.34 -11.09 -10.40
CA PRO A 139 12.87 -11.75 -11.61
C PRO A 139 14.07 -12.15 -12.48
N PRO A 140 14.02 -13.32 -13.13
CA PRO A 140 15.17 -13.89 -13.84
C PRO A 140 15.66 -13.04 -15.02
N MET A 141 14.78 -12.30 -15.70
CA MET A 141 15.16 -11.27 -16.68
C MET A 141 13.96 -10.37 -16.99
N THR A 142 14.14 -9.04 -16.96
CA THR A 142 13.14 -8.09 -17.45
C THR A 142 13.31 -7.84 -18.94
N GLN A 143 12.21 -7.83 -19.69
CA GLN A 143 12.21 -7.54 -21.14
C GLN A 143 11.28 -6.36 -21.44
N SER A 144 11.59 -5.60 -22.48
CA SER A 144 10.66 -4.61 -23.03
C SER A 144 9.44 -5.32 -23.61
N LEU A 145 8.27 -4.71 -23.42
CA LEU A 145 7.01 -5.20 -23.95
C LEU A 145 6.55 -4.28 -25.09
N ASP A 146 6.08 -4.87 -26.19
CA ASP A 146 5.46 -4.17 -27.29
C ASP A 146 4.15 -4.89 -27.66
N GLN A 147 3.00 -4.25 -27.39
CA GLN A 147 1.68 -4.88 -27.49
C GLN A 147 0.68 -4.01 -28.25
N THR A 148 0.00 -4.61 -29.23
CA THR A 148 -1.08 -3.95 -29.96
C THR A 148 -2.39 -4.02 -29.17
N ILE A 149 -2.94 -2.84 -28.87
CA ILE A 149 -4.24 -2.62 -28.26
C ILE A 149 -5.27 -2.38 -29.37
N LYS A 150 -6.33 -3.17 -29.41
CA LYS A 150 -7.43 -3.01 -30.36
C LYS A 150 -8.68 -2.52 -29.64
N VAL A 151 -9.24 -1.39 -30.07
CA VAL A 151 -10.44 -0.80 -29.50
C VAL A 151 -11.39 -0.45 -30.64
N SER A 152 -12.46 -1.24 -30.80
CA SER A 152 -13.28 -1.27 -32.01
C SER A 152 -12.44 -1.45 -33.27
N THR A 153 -12.38 -0.46 -34.16
CA THR A 153 -11.61 -0.51 -35.41
C THR A 153 -10.24 0.16 -35.28
N SER A 154 -10.01 0.89 -34.18
CA SER A 154 -8.76 1.61 -33.93
C SER A 154 -7.70 0.74 -33.28
N ASN A 155 -6.45 0.97 -33.66
CA ASN A 155 -5.29 0.23 -33.17
C ASN A 155 -4.30 1.20 -32.51
N PHE A 156 -3.90 0.87 -31.29
CA PHE A 156 -2.87 1.56 -30.54
C PHE A 156 -1.73 0.59 -30.24
N GLN A 157 -0.51 1.10 -30.09
CA GLN A 157 0.66 0.31 -29.73
C GLN A 157 1.14 0.72 -28.34
N LEU A 158 1.03 -0.18 -27.37
CA LEU A 158 1.55 -0.02 -26.02
C LEU A 158 2.97 -0.57 -25.95
N LYS A 159 3.93 0.33 -25.71
CA LYS A 159 5.32 -0.03 -25.43
C LYS A 159 5.62 0.22 -23.97
N LEU A 160 6.10 -0.79 -23.26
CA LEU A 160 6.58 -0.67 -21.89
C LEU A 160 8.06 -1.05 -21.84
N THR A 161 8.81 -0.35 -20.99
CA THR A 161 10.25 -0.57 -20.83
C THR A 161 10.53 -1.95 -20.23
N LYS A 162 9.64 -2.43 -19.35
CA LYS A 162 9.71 -3.74 -18.70
C LYS A 162 8.35 -4.44 -18.74
N ASN A 163 8.37 -5.76 -18.66
CA ASN A 163 7.20 -6.62 -18.48
C ASN A 163 6.90 -6.94 -16.99
N VAL A 164 7.89 -6.73 -16.11
CA VAL A 164 7.79 -6.94 -14.66
C VAL A 164 8.43 -5.75 -13.94
N TYR A 165 7.79 -5.25 -12.89
CA TYR A 165 8.22 -4.05 -12.16
C TYR A 165 8.38 -4.33 -10.67
N ALA A 166 9.40 -3.72 -10.05
CA ALA A 166 9.45 -3.69 -8.60
C ALA A 166 8.37 -2.73 -8.08
N ILE A 167 7.80 -3.02 -6.90
CA ILE A 167 6.77 -2.17 -6.28
C ILE A 167 7.25 -0.73 -5.97
N ASP A 168 8.56 -0.51 -5.94
CA ASP A 168 9.21 0.78 -5.73
C ASP A 168 9.84 1.38 -7.01
N ASP A 169 9.59 0.77 -8.17
CA ASP A 169 10.10 1.18 -9.48
C ASP A 169 9.28 2.34 -10.11
N VAL A 170 9.72 2.76 -11.29
CA VAL A 170 8.97 3.66 -12.18
C VAL A 170 8.55 2.89 -13.42
N LEU A 171 7.24 2.76 -13.61
CA LEU A 171 6.69 2.21 -14.85
C LEU A 171 6.81 3.26 -15.96
N MET A 172 7.58 2.94 -17.00
CA MET A 172 7.81 3.83 -18.14
C MET A 172 7.41 3.15 -19.44
N GLY A 173 6.75 3.90 -20.31
CA GLY A 173 6.30 3.43 -21.61
C GLY A 173 5.75 4.53 -22.50
N SER A 174 5.05 4.12 -23.55
CA SER A 174 4.35 5.01 -24.47
C SER A 174 3.17 4.29 -25.11
N LEU A 175 2.09 5.02 -25.35
CA LEU A 175 0.96 4.60 -26.16
C LEU A 175 1.03 5.35 -27.50
N ALA A 176 1.34 4.64 -28.59
CA ALA A 176 1.35 5.22 -29.93
C ALA A 176 0.04 4.92 -30.66
N VAL A 177 -0.48 5.88 -31.41
CA VAL A 177 -1.66 5.70 -32.25
C VAL A 177 -1.22 5.10 -33.57
N THR A 178 -1.60 3.85 -33.86
CA THR A 178 -1.33 3.25 -35.17
C THR A 178 -2.40 3.66 -36.17
N ASN A 179 -3.67 3.57 -35.77
CA ASN A 179 -4.82 4.02 -36.54
C ASN A 179 -5.95 4.39 -35.57
N ILE A 180 -6.66 5.47 -35.88
CA ILE A 180 -7.79 5.95 -35.10
C ILE A 180 -8.95 6.31 -36.04
N ASP A 181 -10.09 5.67 -35.80
CA ASP A 181 -11.27 5.70 -36.69
C ASP A 181 -12.51 6.29 -36.00
N PHE A 182 -12.41 6.65 -34.72
CA PHE A 182 -13.46 7.31 -33.98
C PHE A 182 -12.96 8.64 -33.44
N ALA A 183 -13.87 9.59 -33.27
CA ALA A 183 -13.58 10.87 -32.65
C ALA A 183 -13.30 10.66 -31.15
N LEU A 184 -12.03 10.50 -30.81
CA LEU A 184 -11.52 10.39 -29.45
C LEU A 184 -11.62 11.75 -28.74
N SER A 185 -12.12 11.73 -27.52
CA SER A 185 -12.23 12.89 -26.63
C SER A 185 -11.20 12.84 -25.52
N LYS A 186 -11.01 11.68 -24.89
CA LYS A 186 -10.17 11.54 -23.71
C LYS A 186 -9.65 10.11 -23.58
N ILE A 187 -8.44 9.96 -23.02
CA ILE A 187 -7.92 8.66 -22.58
C ILE A 187 -7.54 8.76 -21.11
N ASP A 188 -8.13 7.91 -20.28
CA ASP A 188 -7.70 7.70 -18.89
C ASP A 188 -6.90 6.39 -18.76
N LEU A 189 -5.83 6.43 -17.98
CA LEU A 189 -5.10 5.25 -17.54
C LEU A 189 -5.26 5.08 -16.03
N THR A 190 -5.75 3.91 -15.64
CA THR A 190 -5.90 3.53 -14.24
C THR A 190 -5.07 2.28 -13.92
N LEU A 191 -4.21 2.37 -12.91
CA LEU A 191 -3.62 1.19 -12.28
C LEU A 191 -4.65 0.56 -11.34
N VAL A 192 -5.05 -0.68 -11.62
CA VAL A 192 -6.10 -1.40 -10.89
C VAL A 192 -5.50 -2.64 -10.24
N ARG A 193 -5.79 -2.87 -8.95
CA ARG A 193 -5.54 -4.14 -8.27
C ARG A 193 -6.80 -4.98 -8.30
N LYS A 194 -6.70 -6.19 -8.82
CA LYS A 194 -7.79 -7.17 -8.81
C LYS A 194 -7.48 -8.30 -7.83
N GLU A 195 -8.45 -8.61 -6.98
CA GLU A 195 -8.35 -9.67 -5.98
C GLU A 195 -9.36 -10.77 -6.34
N PHE A 196 -8.87 -12.00 -6.53
CA PHE A 196 -9.65 -13.16 -6.94
C PHE A 196 -9.64 -14.22 -5.83
N VAL A 197 -10.78 -14.85 -5.57
CA VAL A 197 -10.91 -15.93 -4.58
C VAL A 197 -11.51 -17.17 -5.21
N GLN A 198 -10.88 -18.32 -4.92
CA GLN A 198 -11.34 -19.65 -5.25
C GLN A 198 -12.23 -20.13 -4.11
N ILE A 199 -13.53 -20.28 -4.39
CA ILE A 199 -14.43 -20.97 -3.46
C ILE A 199 -14.34 -22.47 -3.79
N PRO A 200 -14.19 -23.36 -2.80
CA PRO A 200 -14.17 -24.79 -3.04
C PRO A 200 -15.35 -25.25 -3.91
N GLY A 201 -15.06 -26.00 -4.97
CA GLY A 201 -16.07 -26.47 -5.93
C GLY A 201 -16.56 -25.43 -6.95
N LYS A 202 -16.01 -24.21 -6.96
CA LYS A 202 -16.32 -23.16 -7.95
C LYS A 202 -15.03 -22.65 -8.61
N PRO A 203 -15.08 -22.11 -9.84
CA PRO A 203 -13.92 -21.48 -10.45
C PRO A 203 -13.49 -20.21 -9.71
N MET A 204 -12.25 -19.79 -9.97
CA MET A 204 -11.65 -18.59 -9.39
C MET A 204 -12.43 -17.39 -9.92
N THR A 205 -12.94 -16.56 -9.01
CA THR A 205 -13.77 -15.41 -9.41
C THR A 205 -13.17 -14.12 -8.90
N GLU A 206 -13.23 -13.08 -9.74
CA GLU A 206 -12.89 -11.72 -9.34
C GLU A 206 -13.87 -11.27 -8.26
N LYS A 207 -13.34 -10.78 -7.13
CA LYS A 207 -14.16 -10.29 -6.01
C LYS A 207 -14.18 -8.79 -5.94
N ILE A 208 -13.04 -8.16 -6.27
CA ILE A 208 -12.92 -6.71 -6.29
C ILE A 208 -11.87 -6.27 -7.31
N ALA A 209 -12.15 -5.14 -7.96
CA ALA A 209 -11.21 -4.36 -8.75
C ALA A 209 -11.05 -2.98 -8.09
N LYS A 210 -9.94 -2.76 -7.38
CA LYS A 210 -9.67 -1.51 -6.69
C LYS A 210 -8.78 -0.60 -7.57
N PRO A 211 -9.26 0.57 -8.00
CA PRO A 211 -8.40 1.56 -8.64
C PRO A 211 -7.40 2.11 -7.61
N LEU A 212 -6.12 2.12 -7.95
CA LEU A 212 -5.03 2.58 -7.09
C LEU A 212 -4.54 3.96 -7.49
N LYS A 213 -4.46 4.21 -8.80
CA LYS A 213 -4.06 5.51 -9.36
C LYS A 213 -4.71 5.68 -10.72
N THR A 214 -5.39 6.80 -10.92
CA THR A 214 -5.92 7.22 -12.22
C THR A 214 -5.17 8.47 -12.69
N MET A 215 -4.91 8.53 -14.00
CA MET A 215 -4.33 9.69 -14.67
C MET A 215 -4.99 9.86 -16.05
N GLN A 216 -5.27 11.10 -16.41
CA GLN A 216 -5.67 11.46 -17.77
C GLN A 216 -4.41 11.48 -18.63
N LEU A 217 -4.33 10.58 -19.60
CA LEU A 217 -3.22 10.52 -20.54
C LEU A 217 -3.40 11.54 -21.67
N VAL A 218 -4.63 11.72 -22.13
CA VAL A 218 -4.98 12.57 -23.27
C VAL A 218 -6.25 13.32 -22.96
N ASP A 219 -6.25 14.61 -23.30
CA ASP A 219 -7.41 15.48 -23.29
C ASP A 219 -7.54 16.12 -24.67
N GLY A 220 -8.48 15.63 -25.48
CA GLY A 220 -8.70 16.01 -26.87
C GLY A 220 -8.44 14.89 -27.88
N ALA A 221 -8.41 15.30 -29.14
CA ALA A 221 -8.20 14.40 -30.27
C ALA A 221 -6.72 14.01 -30.42
N LEU A 222 -6.49 12.82 -30.98
CA LEU A 222 -5.17 12.39 -31.44
C LEU A 222 -5.19 12.18 -32.95
N ALA A 223 -4.06 12.45 -33.60
CA ALA A 223 -3.81 12.09 -34.98
C ALA A 223 -3.15 10.71 -35.08
N GLY A 224 -3.18 10.13 -36.27
CA GLY A 224 -2.41 8.93 -36.57
C GLY A 224 -0.92 9.18 -36.34
N HIS A 225 -0.23 8.21 -35.74
CA HIS A 225 1.18 8.23 -35.35
C HIS A 225 1.55 9.10 -34.14
N ASP A 226 0.59 9.75 -33.47
CA ASP A 226 0.87 10.43 -32.21
C ASP A 226 1.35 9.45 -31.14
N ILE A 227 2.28 9.91 -30.28
CA ILE A 227 2.87 9.10 -29.21
C ILE A 227 2.65 9.79 -27.87
N VAL A 228 1.93 9.11 -26.99
CA VAL A 228 1.62 9.58 -25.64
C VAL A 228 2.55 8.88 -24.64
N PRO A 229 3.48 9.58 -23.98
CA PRO A 229 4.38 8.96 -23.01
C PRO A 229 3.63 8.59 -21.72
N ILE A 230 4.02 7.47 -21.10
CA ILE A 230 3.46 6.96 -19.86
C ILE A 230 4.58 6.89 -18.81
N ARG A 231 4.35 7.51 -17.65
CA ARG A 231 5.24 7.40 -16.49
C ARG A 231 4.44 7.32 -15.19
N ILE A 232 4.59 6.22 -14.44
CA ILE A 232 3.91 6.01 -13.16
C ILE A 232 4.97 5.67 -12.09
N PHE A 233 5.03 6.48 -11.03
CA PHE A 233 5.87 6.21 -9.87
C PHE A 233 5.16 5.24 -8.91
N LEU A 234 5.69 4.02 -8.75
CA LEU A 234 5.04 2.96 -7.97
C LEU A 234 5.29 3.10 -6.46
N LYS A 235 6.46 3.63 -6.07
CA LYS A 235 6.93 3.73 -4.67
C LYS A 235 5.95 4.32 -3.66
N LYS A 236 5.10 5.27 -4.05
CA LYS A 236 4.15 5.95 -3.15
C LYS A 236 2.74 5.33 -3.18
N LEU A 237 2.53 4.28 -3.96
CA LEU A 237 1.25 3.60 -4.06
C LEU A 237 1.20 2.43 -3.07
N PRO A 238 0.02 2.10 -2.51
CA PRO A 238 -0.14 0.99 -1.56
C PRO A 238 -0.14 -0.37 -2.29
N LEU A 239 1.01 -0.73 -2.87
CA LEU A 239 1.21 -1.92 -3.69
C LEU A 239 1.72 -3.10 -2.86
N SER A 240 1.33 -4.28 -3.30
CA SER A 240 1.95 -5.55 -2.93
C SER A 240 2.50 -6.22 -4.20
N PRO A 241 3.36 -7.23 -4.06
CA PRO A 241 3.67 -8.13 -5.17
C PRO A 241 2.40 -8.77 -5.76
N SER A 242 2.47 -9.11 -7.04
CA SER A 242 1.51 -10.00 -7.69
C SER A 242 1.62 -11.39 -7.07
N MET A 243 0.49 -12.00 -6.75
CA MET A 243 0.42 -13.31 -6.10
C MET A 243 -0.50 -14.20 -6.93
N LYS A 244 0.07 -15.14 -7.69
CA LYS A 244 -0.71 -16.03 -8.56
C LYS A 244 -0.96 -17.36 -7.86
N ASN A 245 -2.23 -17.74 -7.76
CA ASN A 245 -2.69 -19.05 -7.31
C ASN A 245 -2.09 -19.49 -5.95
N VAL A 246 -2.18 -18.63 -4.94
CA VAL A 246 -1.65 -18.89 -3.60
C VAL A 246 -2.45 -20.00 -2.94
N GLY A 247 -1.82 -21.17 -2.78
CA GLY A 247 -2.43 -22.36 -2.17
C GLY A 247 -3.70 -22.86 -2.88
N ASN A 248 -3.91 -22.51 -4.16
CA ASN A 248 -5.19 -22.69 -4.86
C ASN A 248 -6.39 -21.96 -4.22
N ILE A 249 -6.14 -20.92 -3.42
CA ILE A 249 -7.16 -20.20 -2.66
C ILE A 249 -7.41 -18.82 -3.25
N PHE A 250 -6.38 -18.07 -3.62
CA PHE A 250 -6.56 -16.70 -4.11
C PHE A 250 -5.47 -16.25 -5.08
N THR A 251 -5.79 -15.19 -5.82
CA THR A 251 -4.86 -14.47 -6.70
C THR A 251 -4.99 -12.97 -6.51
N VAL A 252 -3.86 -12.26 -6.54
CA VAL A 252 -3.77 -10.80 -6.58
C VAL A 252 -3.01 -10.41 -7.85
N SER A 253 -3.68 -9.72 -8.76
CA SER A 253 -3.11 -9.27 -10.04
C SER A 253 -3.27 -7.76 -10.21
N TYR A 254 -2.39 -7.17 -11.02
CA TYR A 254 -2.37 -5.74 -11.30
C TYR A 254 -2.57 -5.50 -12.79
N PHE A 255 -3.38 -4.49 -13.12
CA PHE A 255 -3.74 -4.19 -14.50
C PHE A 255 -3.61 -2.70 -14.78
N LEU A 256 -3.11 -2.38 -15.97
CA LEU A 256 -3.24 -1.08 -16.61
C LEU A 256 -4.57 -1.06 -17.38
N SER A 257 -5.52 -0.28 -16.89
CA SER A 257 -6.84 -0.10 -17.49
C SER A 257 -6.86 1.18 -18.30
N PHE A 258 -6.92 1.06 -19.63
CA PHE A 258 -7.06 2.17 -20.56
C PHE A 258 -8.54 2.38 -20.89
N ASP A 259 -9.06 3.54 -20.53
CA ASP A 259 -10.43 3.95 -20.80
C ASP A 259 -10.42 5.01 -21.90
N PHE A 260 -10.91 4.64 -23.08
CA PHE A 260 -11.04 5.50 -24.25
C PHE A 260 -12.45 6.07 -24.30
N PHE A 261 -12.57 7.39 -24.30
CA PHE A 261 -13.84 8.09 -24.39
C PHE A 261 -13.98 8.72 -25.77
N ASN A 262 -15.12 8.51 -26.43
CA ASN A 262 -15.44 9.26 -27.65
C ASN A 262 -16.07 10.62 -27.32
N ILE A 263 -16.23 11.47 -28.34
CA ILE A 263 -16.92 12.77 -28.19
C ILE A 263 -18.41 12.67 -27.81
N GLN A 264 -19.01 11.49 -27.97
CA GLN A 264 -20.42 11.23 -27.61
C GLN A 264 -20.57 10.76 -26.15
N GLY A 265 -19.46 10.48 -25.45
CA GLY A 265 -19.44 10.00 -24.07
C GLY A 265 -19.35 8.48 -23.91
N ASP A 266 -19.31 7.69 -24.98
CA ASP A 266 -19.13 6.24 -24.91
C ASP A 266 -17.72 5.89 -24.44
N LYS A 267 -17.68 4.96 -23.50
CA LYS A 267 -16.46 4.43 -22.91
C LYS A 267 -16.12 3.05 -23.47
N LYS A 268 -14.89 2.87 -23.96
CA LYS A 268 -14.33 1.57 -24.31
C LYS A 268 -13.10 1.28 -23.44
N ASN A 269 -13.08 0.11 -22.84
CA ASN A 269 -12.03 -0.28 -21.91
C ASN A 269 -11.10 -1.35 -22.53
N TYR A 270 -9.81 -1.21 -22.26
CA TYR A 270 -8.82 -2.25 -22.51
C TYR A 270 -7.94 -2.43 -21.27
N MET A 271 -7.76 -3.67 -20.81
CA MET A 271 -6.93 -3.98 -19.65
C MET A 271 -5.70 -4.78 -20.07
N PHE A 272 -4.54 -4.38 -19.55
CA PHE A 272 -3.28 -5.08 -19.72
C PHE A 272 -2.71 -5.50 -18.37
N GLU A 273 -2.43 -6.80 -18.17
CA GLU A 273 -1.88 -7.30 -16.90
C GLU A 273 -0.39 -6.96 -16.79
N ILE A 274 0.02 -6.44 -15.62
CA ILE A 274 1.42 -6.23 -15.27
C ILE A 274 1.78 -7.06 -14.04
N GLU A 275 3.03 -7.51 -14.00
CA GLU A 275 3.55 -8.25 -12.85
C GLU A 275 4.37 -7.34 -11.93
N LEU A 276 4.03 -7.36 -10.65
CA LEU A 276 4.74 -6.62 -9.61
C LEU A 276 5.48 -7.58 -8.68
N PHE A 277 6.69 -7.21 -8.28
CA PHE A 277 7.47 -7.97 -7.31
C PHE A 277 8.12 -7.06 -6.27
N ARG A 278 8.57 -7.63 -5.16
CA ARG A 278 9.33 -6.90 -4.15
C ARG A 278 10.82 -7.10 -4.39
N SER A 279 11.53 -6.01 -4.67
CA SER A 279 12.98 -6.03 -4.85
C SER A 279 13.71 -6.16 -3.51
N ASN A 280 14.87 -6.82 -3.52
CA ASN A 280 15.87 -6.77 -2.44
C ASN A 280 16.85 -5.61 -2.59
N GLN A 281 16.95 -5.04 -3.78
CA GLN A 281 17.87 -3.97 -4.11
C GLN A 281 17.27 -2.61 -3.70
N PRO A 282 18.08 -1.65 -3.22
CA PRO A 282 17.62 -0.29 -3.05
C PRO A 282 17.11 0.27 -4.39
N PRO A 283 16.12 1.17 -4.37
CA PRO A 283 15.53 1.71 -5.59
C PRO A 283 16.62 2.36 -6.45
N VAL A 284 16.67 2.00 -7.73
CA VAL A 284 17.56 2.67 -8.68
C VAL A 284 17.14 4.14 -8.73
N ASN A 285 18.05 5.04 -8.34
CA ASN A 285 17.83 6.47 -8.43
C ASN A 285 17.69 6.84 -9.92
N CYS A 286 16.45 6.90 -10.41
CA CYS A 286 16.12 7.49 -11.70
C CYS A 286 16.20 9.02 -11.58
N ILE A 287 17.38 9.56 -11.26
CA ILE A 287 17.66 10.98 -11.41
C ILE A 287 17.66 11.24 -12.91
N ILE A 288 16.68 12.03 -13.35
CA ILE A 288 16.68 12.58 -14.70
C ILE A 288 17.81 13.60 -14.71
N THR A 289 18.94 13.27 -15.32
CA THR A 289 19.75 14.32 -15.92
C THR A 289 18.87 14.88 -17.05
N PRO A 290 18.44 16.15 -17.01
CA PRO A 290 17.79 16.72 -18.18
C PRO A 290 18.72 16.49 -19.39
N PRO A 291 18.20 16.26 -20.60
CA PRO A 291 19.04 16.28 -21.77
C PRO A 291 19.68 17.66 -21.78
N VAL A 292 20.96 17.74 -21.44
CA VAL A 292 21.76 18.90 -21.76
C VAL A 292 21.87 18.85 -23.26
N ASN A 293 20.87 19.39 -23.95
CA ASN A 293 21.08 19.94 -25.27
C ASN A 293 22.12 21.03 -25.04
N VAL A 294 23.39 20.66 -25.18
CA VAL A 294 24.42 21.63 -25.49
C VAL A 294 24.03 22.14 -26.87
N VAL A 295 23.14 23.12 -26.88
CA VAL A 295 22.99 23.99 -28.04
C VAL A 295 24.38 24.60 -28.16
N ASN A 296 25.14 24.09 -29.13
CA ASN A 296 26.44 24.66 -29.44
C ASN A 296 26.13 26.07 -29.98
N LEU A 297 26.35 27.08 -29.13
CA LEU A 297 26.16 28.49 -29.43
C LEU A 297 27.29 29.06 -30.30
N ASP A 298 28.31 28.27 -30.63
CA ASP A 298 29.49 28.70 -31.41
C ASP A 298 29.14 29.04 -32.88
N PHE A 299 27.92 28.72 -33.34
CA PHE A 299 27.43 29.04 -34.67
C PHE A 299 26.57 30.31 -34.77
N LEU A 300 26.32 31.02 -33.66
CA LEU A 300 25.67 32.32 -33.72
C LEU A 300 26.72 33.37 -34.08
N THR A 301 26.90 33.63 -35.38
CA THR A 301 27.69 34.77 -35.85
C THR A 301 27.12 36.06 -35.25
N PRO A 302 27.94 36.92 -34.62
CA PRO A 302 27.45 38.22 -34.16
C PRO A 302 27.05 39.05 -35.37
N ALA A 303 25.85 39.63 -35.30
CA ALA A 303 25.41 40.62 -36.28
C ALA A 303 26.47 41.74 -36.40
N PRO A 304 26.79 42.23 -37.60
CA PRO A 304 27.80 43.26 -37.76
C PRO A 304 27.34 44.55 -37.08
N ASN A 305 28.13 44.99 -36.09
CA ASN A 305 27.95 46.23 -35.35
C ASN A 305 27.91 47.44 -36.30
N GLY A 306 26.72 47.99 -36.51
CA GLY A 306 26.55 49.40 -36.80
C GLY A 306 26.24 50.12 -35.50
N PHE A 307 27.25 50.63 -34.81
CA PHE A 307 27.27 51.94 -34.15
C PHE A 307 28.61 52.08 -33.41
N LYS A 308 29.35 53.12 -33.79
CA LYS A 308 30.72 53.42 -33.39
C LYS A 308 30.70 54.29 -32.12
N LYS A 309 31.75 54.10 -31.31
CA LYS A 309 32.52 55.13 -30.56
C LYS A 309 31.86 55.74 -29.31
N ASP A 310 32.55 56.06 -28.23
CA ASP A 310 33.97 56.04 -27.82
C ASP A 310 34.00 56.26 -26.29
N LEU A 311 35.08 55.80 -25.63
CA LEU A 311 35.60 56.05 -24.25
C LEU A 311 36.03 54.69 -23.66
N ILE A 312 37.21 54.11 -23.95
CA ILE A 312 38.59 54.58 -23.66
C ILE A 312 38.70 55.03 -22.19
N LEU A 313 39.49 54.45 -21.29
CA LEU A 313 40.57 53.44 -21.35
C LEU A 313 40.78 52.95 -19.90
N GLU A 314 41.08 51.64 -19.75
CA GLU A 314 42.18 51.06 -18.93
C GLU A 314 42.23 51.23 -17.40
N GLN A 315 42.82 50.34 -16.61
CA GLN A 315 43.53 49.06 -16.77
C GLN A 315 43.44 48.39 -15.39
N ASN A 316 42.97 47.14 -15.24
CA ASN A 316 43.73 45.90 -15.37
C ASN A 316 44.57 45.56 -14.10
N ILE A 317 44.53 44.27 -13.71
CA ILE A 317 45.63 43.45 -13.11
C ILE A 317 45.39 42.78 -11.73
N ILE A 318 45.20 41.44 -11.83
CA ILE A 318 45.77 40.30 -11.06
C ILE A 318 45.17 39.82 -9.70
N LYS A 319 44.63 38.60 -9.82
CA LYS A 319 44.53 37.36 -9.01
C LYS A 319 45.56 37.07 -7.86
N PRO A 320 45.44 35.96 -7.08
CA PRO A 320 45.26 35.98 -5.62
C PRO A 320 46.38 35.28 -4.81
N GLU A 321 46.13 35.13 -3.50
CA GLU A 321 46.75 34.23 -2.48
C GLU A 321 47.86 34.79 -1.59
N ALA A 322 47.64 34.80 -0.26
CA ALA A 322 48.13 33.77 0.67
C ALA A 322 48.16 34.28 2.15
N SER A 323 48.01 33.32 3.09
CA SER A 323 48.40 33.34 4.52
C SER A 323 47.60 34.25 5.47
N GLN A 324 46.75 33.72 6.35
CA GLN A 324 47.00 33.04 7.65
C GLN A 324 47.11 34.00 8.86
N GLU A 325 46.52 33.53 9.96
CA GLU A 325 46.54 34.03 11.35
C GLU A 325 45.53 35.13 11.72
N THR A 326 44.96 35.25 12.92
CA THR A 326 44.63 34.40 14.08
C THR A 326 43.79 35.33 14.98
N ILE A 327 42.65 34.84 15.49
CA ILE A 327 41.91 35.18 16.73
C ILE A 327 42.14 36.57 17.36
N GLN A 328 41.07 37.38 17.48
CA GLN A 328 40.63 38.08 18.72
C GLN A 328 39.26 38.81 18.52
N GLN A 329 38.31 38.52 19.39
CA GLN A 329 37.12 39.35 19.74
C GLN A 329 37.43 40.07 21.08
N PRO A 330 36.61 41.01 21.61
CA PRO A 330 35.60 41.92 21.04
C PRO A 330 35.74 43.38 21.56
N SER A 331 34.98 44.33 21.00
CA SER A 331 34.45 45.46 21.79
C SER A 331 33.20 46.07 21.15
N GLU A 332 32.30 46.48 22.04
CA GLU A 332 30.92 46.91 21.86
C GLU A 332 30.76 48.29 21.17
N GLN A 333 29.47 48.60 20.89
CA GLN A 333 28.90 49.81 20.28
C GLN A 333 28.73 49.63 18.76
N GLN A 334 27.53 49.44 18.21
CA GLN A 334 26.33 50.25 18.42
C GLN A 334 25.06 49.39 18.39
N LYS A 335 24.29 49.48 19.49
CA LYS A 335 22.85 49.25 19.51
C LYS A 335 22.18 50.48 18.90
N ASP A 336 21.28 50.27 17.94
CA ASP A 336 19.96 50.91 17.85
C ASP A 336 19.47 50.83 16.40
N GLU A 337 18.82 49.71 16.04
CA GLU A 337 17.78 49.65 15.01
C GLU A 337 17.09 48.27 15.08
N MET A 338 16.37 48.04 16.19
CA MET A 338 15.43 46.90 16.29
C MET A 338 14.28 47.27 17.23
N LYS A 339 13.46 48.25 16.81
CA LYS A 339 12.17 48.57 17.43
C LYS A 339 11.21 49.14 16.38
N HIS A 340 10.89 48.36 15.34
CA HIS A 340 9.73 48.65 14.47
C HIS A 340 9.32 47.45 13.59
N VAL A 341 9.22 46.24 14.15
CA VAL A 341 8.53 45.10 13.48
C VAL A 341 7.69 44.23 14.44
N VAL A 342 7.85 44.36 15.76
CA VAL A 342 7.20 43.44 16.73
C VAL A 342 5.74 43.79 17.08
N VAL A 343 5.19 44.92 16.62
CA VAL A 343 3.81 45.34 16.98
C VAL A 343 2.76 44.88 15.97
N GLN A 344 3.11 44.07 14.96
CA GLN A 344 2.15 43.56 13.96
C GLN A 344 1.95 42.04 13.95
N GLN A 345 2.59 41.29 14.86
CA GLN A 345 2.39 39.84 14.97
C GLN A 345 1.50 39.40 16.16
N GLU A 346 1.37 40.20 17.23
CA GLU A 346 0.55 39.82 18.40
C GLU A 346 -0.97 40.00 18.19
N VAL A 347 -1.40 40.90 17.30
CA VAL A 347 -2.85 41.15 17.05
C VAL A 347 -3.50 40.09 16.14
N VAL A 348 -2.70 39.26 15.46
CA VAL A 348 -3.19 38.22 14.53
C VAL A 348 -3.34 36.86 15.23
N GLU A 349 -2.60 36.61 16.32
CA GLU A 349 -2.71 35.36 17.09
C GLU A 349 -3.95 35.35 18.00
N GLU A 350 -4.29 36.45 18.69
CA GLU A 350 -5.50 36.49 19.54
C GLU A 350 -6.81 36.31 18.74
N LYS A 351 -6.89 36.86 17.52
CA LYS A 351 -8.09 36.70 16.66
C LYS A 351 -8.28 35.28 16.12
N ASN A 352 -7.22 34.49 16.00
CA ASN A 352 -7.31 33.11 15.51
C ASN A 352 -7.69 32.11 16.61
N GLU A 353 -7.51 32.46 17.89
CA GLU A 353 -7.95 31.63 19.01
C GLU A 353 -9.45 31.79 19.29
N GLU A 354 -10.01 33.01 19.23
CA GLU A 354 -11.46 33.23 19.42
C GLU A 354 -12.30 32.53 18.34
N ILE A 355 -11.89 32.56 17.07
CA ILE A 355 -12.61 31.90 15.97
C ILE A 355 -12.59 30.37 16.13
N ASN A 356 -11.55 29.80 16.75
CA ASN A 356 -11.46 28.36 16.96
C ASN A 356 -12.27 27.85 18.16
N GLU A 357 -12.64 28.71 19.10
CA GLU A 357 -13.55 28.34 20.20
C GLU A 357 -15.02 28.39 19.77
N GLU A 358 -15.45 29.40 18.99
CA GLU A 358 -16.83 29.46 18.45
C GLU A 358 -17.16 28.24 17.57
N VAL A 359 -16.23 27.83 16.70
CA VAL A 359 -16.43 26.65 15.83
C VAL A 359 -16.49 25.35 16.63
N LYS A 360 -15.87 25.29 17.82
CA LYS A 360 -15.94 24.11 18.69
C LYS A 360 -17.24 24.04 19.50
N GLU A 361 -17.89 25.17 19.77
CA GLU A 361 -19.20 25.20 20.43
C GLU A 361 -20.33 24.83 19.47
N GLU A 362 -20.32 25.33 18.23
CA GLU A 362 -21.32 24.96 17.21
C GLU A 362 -21.32 23.45 16.89
N VAL A 363 -20.13 22.83 16.80
CA VAL A 363 -20.02 21.37 16.55
C VAL A 363 -20.54 20.54 17.74
N LYS A 364 -20.53 21.07 18.96
CA LYS A 364 -21.07 20.37 20.15
C LYS A 364 -22.59 20.47 20.27
N GLU A 365 -23.21 21.52 19.75
CA GLU A 365 -24.68 21.63 19.71
C GLU A 365 -25.30 20.68 18.67
N VAL A 366 -24.71 20.59 17.48
CA VAL A 366 -25.20 19.68 16.41
C VAL A 366 -25.17 18.21 16.84
N VAL A 367 -24.12 17.79 17.57
CA VAL A 367 -23.99 16.41 18.08
C VAL A 367 -24.96 16.09 19.24
N LYS A 368 -25.51 17.11 19.90
CA LYS A 368 -26.55 16.92 20.94
C LYS A 368 -27.95 16.80 20.36
N GLU A 369 -28.24 17.42 19.22
CA GLU A 369 -29.53 17.30 18.55
C GLU A 369 -29.69 15.92 17.89
N GLU A 370 -28.67 15.38 17.22
CA GLU A 370 -28.74 14.03 16.61
C GLU A 370 -28.92 12.90 17.65
N LYS A 371 -28.51 13.09 18.91
CA LYS A 371 -28.69 12.09 19.97
C LYS A 371 -30.07 12.10 20.64
N LYS A 372 -30.95 13.04 20.29
CA LYS A 372 -32.32 13.10 20.82
C LYS A 372 -33.35 12.39 19.95
N GLU A 373 -33.08 12.14 18.66
CA GLU A 373 -34.05 11.48 17.76
C GLU A 373 -34.00 9.94 17.77
N ASP A 374 -32.95 9.32 18.31
CA ASP A 374 -32.77 7.86 18.30
C ASP A 374 -33.22 7.11 19.57
N LYS A 375 -34.09 7.74 20.38
CA LYS A 375 -34.69 7.10 21.56
C LYS A 375 -36.19 7.31 21.62
N ASP A 376 -36.90 6.73 20.66
CA ASP A 376 -38.25 6.20 20.87
C ASP A 376 -38.54 5.21 19.74
N LEU A 377 -38.69 3.92 20.08
CA LEU A 377 -39.49 2.89 19.39
C LEU A 377 -39.14 1.52 20.00
N THR A 378 -39.82 1.18 21.10
CA THR A 378 -39.89 -0.17 21.63
C THR A 378 -40.86 -1.00 20.79
N PHE A 379 -40.41 -2.12 20.22
CA PHE A 379 -41.26 -3.07 19.49
C PHE A 379 -41.78 -4.14 20.46
N GLY A 380 -42.94 -3.85 21.05
CA GLY A 380 -43.78 -4.80 21.77
C GLY A 380 -45.21 -4.62 21.29
N ASP A 381 -45.91 -5.74 21.13
CA ASP A 381 -47.33 -5.90 20.80
C ASP A 381 -47.74 -5.68 19.34
N PHE A 382 -47.96 -6.79 18.62
CA PHE A 382 -49.19 -7.01 17.84
C PHE A 382 -49.41 -8.51 17.61
N ILE A 383 -50.39 -9.06 18.32
CA ILE A 383 -51.08 -10.33 18.07
C ILE A 383 -52.49 -9.97 17.54
N GLN A 384 -53.05 -10.87 16.72
CA GLN A 384 -54.44 -11.01 16.27
C GLN A 384 -54.91 -10.22 15.02
N ASN A 385 -54.96 -10.94 13.88
CA ASN A 385 -56.13 -11.65 13.32
C ASN A 385 -55.57 -12.49 12.14
N GLY A 386 -55.79 -13.79 11.93
CA GLY A 386 -56.95 -14.63 12.21
C GLY A 386 -57.68 -14.89 10.89
N GLU A 387 -57.28 -15.90 10.11
CA GLU A 387 -58.20 -16.79 9.37
C GLU A 387 -57.48 -17.97 8.69
N GLU A 388 -58.18 -19.10 8.69
CA GLU A 388 -57.76 -20.48 8.46
C GLU A 388 -57.68 -20.87 6.99
N ALA A 389 -56.78 -21.79 6.63
CA ALA A 389 -57.05 -22.98 5.80
C ALA A 389 -55.78 -23.79 5.52
N GLN A 390 -55.76 -25.07 5.92
CA GLN A 390 -54.97 -26.15 5.28
C GLN A 390 -55.95 -27.09 4.53
N PRO A 391 -55.50 -28.17 3.88
CA PRO A 391 -54.93 -28.21 2.54
C PRO A 391 -55.78 -29.11 1.60
N GLN A 392 -55.67 -28.95 0.28
CA GLN A 392 -56.14 -29.97 -0.66
C GLN A 392 -54.96 -30.64 -1.35
N GLU A 393 -54.77 -31.91 -1.00
CA GLU A 393 -54.17 -32.92 -1.87
C GLU A 393 -55.01 -33.03 -3.15
N THR A 394 -54.36 -33.14 -4.31
CA THR A 394 -54.95 -33.87 -5.42
C THR A 394 -53.87 -34.52 -6.28
N GLU A 395 -54.08 -35.83 -6.40
CA GLU A 395 -53.52 -36.89 -7.21
C GLU A 395 -52.88 -36.56 -8.56
N ALA A 396 -51.93 -37.46 -8.89
CA ALA A 396 -51.43 -37.75 -10.21
C ALA A 396 -52.53 -38.15 -11.21
N GLN A 397 -52.34 -37.81 -12.49
CA GLN A 397 -52.42 -38.71 -13.67
C GLN A 397 -52.40 -37.91 -14.98
N LYS A 398 -51.26 -37.93 -15.70
CA LYS A 398 -51.08 -38.48 -17.06
C LYS A 398 -49.73 -38.09 -17.65
#